data_AF-A0A6V7IVS5-F1
#
_entry.id   AF-A0A6V7IVS5-F1
#
_cell.length_a   1.000
_cell.length_b   1.000
_cell.length_c   1.000
_cell.angle_alpha   90.00
_cell.angle_beta   90.00
_cell.angle_gamma   90.00
#
_symmetry.space_group_name_H-M   'P 1'
#
loop_
_entity.id
_entity.type
_entity.pdbx_description
1 polymer ?
#
loop_
_entity_poly.entity_id
_entity_poly.type
_entity_poly.pdbx_seq_one_letter_code
_entity_poly.pdbx_strand_id
1 'polypeptide(L)'
;QALRKVIKEQFANVLVLPNKLVIPLTEDIPTETLKMPEPEGVLRIHVVQAKHLMKKDISVLGKGKSDPYAIISVGSQEFRTKTIDNTVDPKWDYWCE
;
A
#
# COMPACT_ATOMS: atom_id res chain seq x y z
N GLN A 1 -15.10 13.43 15.32
CA GLN A 1 -15.13 13.04 13.88
C GLN A 1 -14.00 12.06 13.50
N ALA A 2 -12.79 12.17 14.05
CA ALA A 2 -11.66 11.28 13.72
C ALA A 2 -11.93 9.77 13.99
N LEU A 3 -12.53 9.42 15.13
CA LEU A 3 -12.75 8.02 15.52
C LEU A 3 -13.60 7.22 14.50
N ARG A 4 -14.68 7.81 13.99
CA ARG A 4 -15.55 7.15 12.99
C ARG A 4 -14.82 6.92 11.66
N LYS A 5 -13.90 7.81 11.30
CA LYS A 5 -13.06 7.68 10.11
C LYS A 5 -12.07 6.51 10.29
N VAL A 6 -11.38 6.47 11.42
CA VAL A 6 -10.45 5.37 11.75
C VAL A 6 -11.17 4.03 11.76
N ILE A 7 -12.34 3.92 12.40
CA ILE A 7 -13.11 2.67 12.43
C ILE A 7 -13.50 2.22 11.01
N LYS A 8 -13.96 3.14 10.15
CA LYS A 8 -14.27 2.82 8.75
C LYS A 8 -13.04 2.35 7.97
N GLU A 9 -11.90 2.98 8.17
CA GLU A 9 -10.63 2.59 7.53
C GLU A 9 -10.18 1.20 7.99
N GLN A 10 -10.32 0.88 9.28
CA GLN A 10 -9.99 -0.45 9.81
C GLN A 10 -10.91 -1.53 9.24
N PHE A 11 -12.22 -1.28 9.17
CA PHE A 11 -13.16 -2.20 8.53
C PHE A 11 -12.88 -2.36 7.04
N ALA A 12 -12.53 -1.29 6.32
CA ALA A 12 -12.19 -1.37 4.91
C ALA A 12 -10.94 -2.24 4.70
N ASN A 13 -9.90 -2.09 5.51
CA ASN A 13 -8.68 -2.90 5.38
C ASN A 13 -8.91 -4.40 5.65
N VAL A 14 -9.85 -4.74 6.54
CA VAL A 14 -10.16 -6.14 6.92
C VAL A 14 -11.25 -6.77 6.03
N LEU A 15 -12.10 -5.98 5.39
CA LEU A 15 -13.22 -6.46 4.55
C LEU A 15 -13.00 -6.24 3.04
N VAL A 16 -11.81 -5.83 2.62
CA VAL A 16 -11.40 -5.86 1.21
C VAL A 16 -10.65 -7.14 0.89
N LEU A 17 -10.74 -7.58 -0.36
CA LEU A 17 -9.91 -8.68 -0.85
C LEU A 17 -8.41 -8.37 -0.64
N PRO A 18 -7.60 -9.39 -0.32
CA PRO A 18 -7.94 -10.82 -0.18
C PRO A 18 -8.58 -11.21 1.17
N ASN A 19 -8.79 -10.28 2.11
CA ASN A 19 -9.31 -10.60 3.43
C ASN A 19 -10.81 -11.00 3.38
N LYS A 20 -11.18 -12.14 3.99
CA LYS A 20 -12.56 -12.59 4.14
C LYS A 20 -12.85 -13.05 5.57
N LEU A 21 -14.00 -12.63 6.10
CA LEU A 21 -14.59 -13.19 7.31
C LEU A 21 -15.53 -14.33 6.92
N VAL A 22 -15.12 -15.57 7.16
CA VAL A 22 -15.97 -16.75 6.94
C VAL A 22 -16.81 -17.00 8.19
N ILE A 23 -18.13 -17.00 8.05
CA ILE A 23 -19.06 -17.39 9.11
C ILE A 23 -19.77 -18.67 8.65
N PRO A 24 -19.41 -19.86 9.19
CA PRO A 24 -20.11 -21.09 8.87
C PRO A 24 -21.50 -21.07 9.51
N LEU A 25 -22.53 -21.41 8.72
CA LEU A 25 -23.92 -21.45 9.19
C LEU A 25 -24.35 -22.86 9.65
N THR A 26 -23.57 -23.90 9.28
CA THR A 26 -23.78 -25.30 9.64
C THR A 26 -22.42 -26.02 9.65
N GLU A 27 -22.24 -27.05 10.49
CA GLU A 27 -20.98 -27.78 10.62
C GLU A 27 -20.69 -28.73 9.43
N ASP A 28 -21.72 -29.07 8.65
CA ASP A 28 -21.65 -30.08 7.59
C ASP A 28 -21.11 -29.58 6.25
N ILE A 29 -20.77 -28.29 6.13
CA ILE A 29 -20.23 -27.73 4.90
C ILE A 29 -18.70 -27.81 4.98
N PRO A 30 -18.03 -28.63 4.14
CA PRO A 30 -16.58 -28.68 4.12
C PRO A 30 -16.04 -27.29 3.78
N THR A 31 -15.22 -26.72 4.66
CA THR A 31 -14.52 -25.42 4.48
C THR A 31 -13.70 -25.39 3.19
N GLU A 32 -13.37 -26.55 2.63
CA GLU A 32 -12.74 -26.76 1.32
C GLU A 32 -13.60 -26.26 0.14
N THR A 33 -14.93 -26.18 0.30
CA THR A 33 -15.85 -25.65 -0.72
C THR A 33 -15.93 -24.12 -0.73
N LEU A 34 -15.33 -23.45 0.27
CA LEU A 34 -15.12 -22.01 0.27
C LEU A 34 -13.97 -21.70 -0.69
N LYS A 35 -14.21 -21.88 -1.98
CA LYS A 35 -13.29 -21.49 -3.03
C LYS A 35 -12.98 -20.00 -2.85
N MET A 36 -11.74 -19.70 -2.50
CA MET A 36 -11.16 -18.41 -2.81
C MET A 36 -11.35 -18.25 -4.32
N PRO A 37 -12.05 -17.20 -4.80
CA PRO A 37 -12.08 -16.97 -6.23
C PRO A 37 -10.62 -16.89 -6.69
N GLU A 38 -10.29 -17.61 -7.76
CA GLU A 38 -8.96 -17.46 -8.35
C GLU A 38 -8.74 -15.98 -8.64
N PRO A 39 -7.54 -15.43 -8.37
CA PRO A 39 -7.25 -14.05 -8.71
C PRO A 39 -7.58 -13.85 -10.20
N GLU A 40 -8.44 -12.87 -10.51
CA GLU A 40 -8.78 -12.56 -11.92
C GLU A 40 -7.55 -12.13 -12.74
N GLY A 41 -6.49 -11.71 -12.04
CA GLY A 41 -5.19 -11.42 -12.62
C GLY A 41 -4.16 -11.04 -11.56
N VAL A 42 -2.92 -10.81 -12.01
CA VAL A 42 -1.81 -10.34 -11.15
C VAL A 42 -1.42 -8.93 -11.59
N LEU A 43 -1.45 -7.99 -10.65
CA LEU A 43 -0.94 -6.64 -10.84
C LEU A 43 0.52 -6.57 -10.39
N ARG A 44 1.45 -6.41 -11.34
CA ARG A 44 2.87 -6.20 -11.04
C ARG A 44 3.22 -4.72 -11.15
N ILE A 45 3.67 -4.13 -10.04
CA ILE A 45 3.99 -2.69 -9.97
C ILE A 45 5.51 -2.52 -9.95
N HIS A 46 6.03 -1.73 -10.89
CA HIS A 46 7.43 -1.29 -10.92
C HIS A 46 7.50 0.20 -10.62
N VAL A 47 8.04 0.54 -9.46
CA VAL A 47 8.30 1.92 -9.05
C VAL A 47 9.67 2.32 -9.60
N VAL A 48 9.66 2.91 -10.79
CA VAL A 48 10.89 3.30 -11.50
C VAL A 48 11.53 4.53 -10.87
N GLN A 49 10.87 5.69 -11.00
CA GLN A 49 11.40 6.97 -10.54
C GLN A 49 10.32 8.03 -10.39
N ALA A 50 10.64 9.11 -9.68
CA ALA A 50 9.93 10.38 -9.74
C ALA A 50 10.84 11.47 -10.32
N LYS A 51 10.25 12.59 -10.74
CA LYS A 51 10.96 13.77 -11.23
C LYS A 51 10.34 15.04 -10.68
N HIS A 52 11.16 16.06 -10.45
CA HIS A 52 10.75 17.39 -10.01
C HIS A 52 9.88 17.40 -8.74
N LEU A 53 10.19 16.56 -7.76
CA LEU A 53 9.50 16.57 -6.48
C LEU A 53 9.64 17.94 -5.78
N MET A 54 8.58 18.37 -5.11
CA MET A 54 8.63 19.58 -4.30
C MET A 54 9.66 19.44 -3.19
N LYS A 55 10.57 20.41 -3.11
CA LYS A 55 11.54 20.51 -2.02
C LYS A 55 10.79 20.84 -0.73
N LYS A 56 10.62 19.85 0.14
CA LYS A 56 9.98 20.00 1.44
C LYS A 56 10.98 20.20 2.58
N ASP A 57 12.24 19.82 2.38
CA ASP A 57 13.29 19.99 3.39
C ASP A 57 13.98 21.34 3.24
N ILE A 58 13.59 22.28 4.11
CA ILE A 58 14.18 23.61 4.23
C ILE A 58 15.27 23.52 5.30
N SER A 59 16.52 23.30 4.89
CA SER A 59 17.65 23.45 5.80
C SER A 59 17.88 24.93 6.14
N VAL A 60 18.34 25.19 7.37
CA VAL A 60 18.51 26.52 8.01
C VAL A 60 19.40 27.49 7.20
N LEU A 61 20.11 27.02 6.16
CA LEU A 61 21.02 27.81 5.32
C LEU A 61 20.67 27.83 3.82
N GLY A 62 19.50 27.30 3.42
CA GLY A 62 18.97 27.44 2.06
C GLY A 62 18.63 26.11 1.36
N LYS A 63 17.53 26.14 0.58
CA LYS A 63 16.98 25.10 -0.32
C LYS A 63 17.64 23.71 -0.23
N GLY A 64 17.39 22.99 0.86
CA GLY A 64 17.65 21.55 0.92
C GLY A 64 16.84 20.80 -0.14
N LYS A 65 17.37 19.68 -0.65
CA LYS A 65 16.54 18.73 -1.42
C LYS A 65 15.91 17.76 -0.44
N SER A 66 14.85 17.08 -0.86
CA SER A 66 14.11 16.18 0.01
C SER A 66 14.68 14.77 0.05
N ASP A 67 14.23 14.00 1.03
CA ASP A 67 14.51 12.56 1.16
C ASP A 67 13.26 11.74 0.76
N PRO A 68 12.95 11.63 -0.55
CA PRO A 68 11.71 11.00 -1.01
C PRO A 68 11.68 9.47 -0.87
N TYR A 69 10.48 8.96 -0.57
CA TYR A 69 10.10 7.54 -0.65
C TYR A 69 8.66 7.43 -1.18
N ALA A 70 8.27 6.26 -1.66
CA ALA A 70 6.91 5.97 -2.12
C ALA A 70 6.27 4.88 -1.25
N ILE A 71 4.97 5.04 -0.98
CA ILE A 71 4.10 4.00 -0.41
C ILE A 71 3.10 3.61 -1.50
N ILE A 72 2.96 2.31 -1.74
CA ILE A 72 2.10 1.72 -2.75
C ILE A 72 1.10 0.83 -2.01
N SER A 73 -0.19 1.14 -2.13
CA SER A 73 -1.25 0.38 -1.45
C SER A 73 -2.19 -0.24 -2.47
N VAL A 74 -2.39 -1.56 -2.40
CA VAL A 74 -3.29 -2.34 -3.27
C VAL A 74 -4.16 -3.21 -2.38
N GLY A 75 -5.45 -2.85 -2.24
CA GLY A 75 -6.35 -3.53 -1.30
C GLY A 75 -5.79 -3.45 0.12
N SER A 76 -5.51 -4.60 0.73
CA SER A 76 -4.89 -4.69 2.06
C SER A 76 -3.36 -4.80 2.06
N GLN A 77 -2.72 -4.80 0.88
CA GLN A 77 -1.26 -4.88 0.75
C GLN A 77 -0.67 -3.48 0.69
N GLU A 78 0.44 -3.27 1.39
CA GLU A 78 1.20 -2.03 1.38
C GLU A 78 2.69 -2.31 1.17
N PHE A 79 3.31 -1.60 0.24
CA PHE A 79 4.72 -1.69 -0.07
C PHE A 79 5.37 -0.31 0.09
N ARG A 80 6.57 -0.27 0.66
CA ARG A 80 7.31 0.96 0.87
C ARG A 80 8.69 0.87 0.22
N THR A 81 9.02 1.85 -0.63
CA THR A 81 10.36 1.94 -1.22
C THR A 81 11.39 2.42 -0.21
N LYS A 82 12.67 2.21 -0.52
CA LYS A 82 13.75 2.86 0.22
C LYS A 82 13.65 4.37 0.08
N THR A 83 13.98 5.08 1.15
CA THR A 83 14.23 6.52 1.09
C THR A 83 15.51 6.78 0.31
N ILE A 84 15.49 7.78 -0.58
CA ILE A 84 16.68 8.24 -1.28
C ILE A 84 16.99 9.65 -0.79
N ASP A 85 18.18 9.84 -0.25
CA ASP A 85 18.52 11.09 0.43
C ASP A 85 18.81 12.22 -0.58
N ASN A 86 18.39 13.43 -0.21
CA ASN A 86 18.74 14.70 -0.82
C ASN A 86 18.57 14.71 -2.35
N THR A 87 17.40 14.31 -2.85
CA THR A 87 17.04 14.36 -4.27
C THR A 87 15.58 14.75 -4.51
N VAL A 88 15.34 15.42 -5.62
CA VAL A 88 13.97 15.68 -6.13
C VAL A 88 13.64 14.82 -7.35
N ASP A 89 14.59 14.01 -7.80
CA ASP A 89 14.48 13.09 -8.94
C ASP A 89 14.91 11.68 -8.50
N PRO A 90 14.24 11.06 -7.51
CA PRO A 90 14.61 9.74 -7.00
C PRO A 90 14.37 8.66 -8.05
N LYS A 91 15.29 7.70 -8.15
CA LYS A 91 15.16 6.47 -8.94
C LYS A 91 15.24 5.28 -7.99
N TRP A 92 14.13 4.56 -7.85
CA TRP A 92 14.03 3.42 -6.93
C TRP A 92 14.27 2.08 -7.62
N ASP A 93 13.83 1.94 -8.88
CA ASP A 93 13.82 0.67 -9.63
C ASP A 93 13.32 -0.50 -8.75
N TYR A 94 12.17 -0.29 -8.10
CA TYR A 94 11.63 -1.18 -7.06
C TYR A 94 10.37 -1.91 -7.54
N TRP A 95 10.41 -3.24 -7.50
CA TRP A 95 9.24 -4.09 -7.78
C TRP A 95 8.48 -4.36 -6.48
N CYS A 96 7.16 -4.17 -6.51
CA CYS A 96 6.26 -4.59 -5.44
C CYS A 96 6.02 -6.10 -5.61
N GLU A 97 6.61 -6.90 -4.72
CA GLU A 97 6.49 -8.36 -4.64
C GLU A 97 5.84 -8.78 -3.32
#